data_AF-A0A9E4J9H4-F1
#
_entry.id   AF-A0A9E4J9H4-F1
#
_cell.length_a   1.000
_cell.length_b   1.000
_cell.length_c   1.000
_cell.angle_alpha   90.00
_cell.angle_beta   90.00
_cell.angle_gamma   90.00
#
_symmetry.space_group_name_H-M   'P 1'
#
loop_
_entity.id
_entity.type
_entity.pdbx_description
1 polymer ?
#
loop_
_entity_poly.entity_id
_entity_poly.type
_entity_poly.pdbx_seq_one_letter_code
_entity_poly.pdbx_strand_id
1 'polypeptide(L)'
;MPRPLDDLASRILDRGFTPAQQDVEGLFVLLGSPDREQGRLAGRALARLGPPALAAARVRFPAAGPPLRARLCELIATVGADTGDEEVGAWLLACLADPEGATRRRAAAQLGKHAQVWASTKHAVEPALLGAWEATRDPADRRALAEALGKQGGAASQRSLAHLHDPRSAADALLGQRTERAQRQIEQRTLRHTPTRLRLEAALPAHTPVLLHVRAGLEPVLLEELAALPLRAPPRQVGPGRVRVHAERLADLYRARTFLHLGFPLPPGQGDPVAAVGEALTADATGALLRTLTEGPVRYRLDWGRTALGRTATQAVARQVQQQIPWLVNDATQAPWVVVVHLAGERVHVELWPRRSEGRSVDDRFAYRRVTMPASSHPTVAAALVRVAGHRDHDVVWDPFAGTGVELAERGLAGAYRCLYGSDLDPEAVDACRRNLAAAGLAKAEVVQADARRYTPPRPPTLIITNPPFGQRVVVHEGVGDLLAAVFSHAARCLAPRGRMVFVTPRVSVTARALSEAGLVRLRHLPVDLGGFAAHLELWEKR
;
A
#
# COMPACT_ATOMS: atom_id res chain seq x y z
N MET A 1 -22.68 36.32 33.11
CA MET A 1 -24.15 36.20 33.02
C MET A 1 -24.49 35.21 31.91
N PRO A 2 -25.56 34.41 32.02
CA PRO A 2 -25.97 33.51 30.94
C PRO A 2 -26.26 34.31 29.66
N ARG A 3 -25.78 33.81 28.53
CA ARG A 3 -26.00 34.44 27.22
C ARG A 3 -27.49 34.33 26.83
N PRO A 4 -28.09 35.36 26.22
CA PRO A 4 -29.46 35.27 25.70
C PRO A 4 -29.62 34.11 24.71
N LEU A 5 -30.75 33.41 24.77
CA LEU A 5 -31.02 32.24 23.92
C LEU A 5 -31.00 32.57 22.43
N ASP A 6 -31.49 33.75 22.04
CA ASP A 6 -31.55 34.17 20.63
C ASP A 6 -30.15 34.45 20.04
N ASP A 7 -29.24 35.03 20.84
CA ASP A 7 -27.83 35.21 20.46
C ASP A 7 -27.16 33.84 20.32
N LEU A 8 -27.41 32.92 21.26
CA LEU A 8 -26.86 31.58 21.21
C LEU A 8 -27.39 30.77 20.02
N ALA A 9 -28.68 30.87 19.70
CA ALA A 9 -29.31 30.25 18.54
C ALA A 9 -28.71 30.74 17.21
N SER A 10 -28.35 32.02 17.13
CA SER A 10 -27.67 32.58 15.95
C SER A 10 -26.23 32.08 15.84
N ARG A 11 -25.51 31.99 16.96
CA ARG A 11 -24.09 31.56 16.99
C ARG A 11 -23.89 30.10 16.61
N ILE A 12 -24.80 29.19 16.98
CA ILE A 12 -24.69 27.76 16.63
C ILE A 12 -24.81 27.50 15.11
N LEU A 13 -25.25 28.47 14.32
CA LEU A 13 -25.22 28.41 12.86
C LEU A 13 -23.78 28.47 12.31
N ASP A 14 -22.88 29.16 13.01
CA ASP A 14 -21.47 29.21 12.66
C ASP A 14 -20.78 27.86 13.00
N ARG A 15 -20.22 27.23 11.96
CA ARG A 15 -19.47 25.99 12.11
C ARG A 15 -18.22 26.16 12.98
N GLY A 16 -17.66 27.36 13.10
CA GLY A 16 -16.49 27.67 13.93
C GLY A 16 -16.80 27.96 15.41
N PHE A 17 -18.08 28.07 15.79
CA PHE A 17 -18.46 28.48 17.14
C PHE A 17 -17.95 27.53 18.24
N THR A 18 -17.12 28.05 19.14
CA THR A 18 -16.65 27.31 20.32
C THR A 18 -17.38 27.85 21.56
N PRO A 19 -18.25 27.06 22.20
CA PRO A 19 -19.02 27.52 23.34
C PRO A 19 -18.17 27.68 24.59
N ALA A 20 -18.56 28.62 25.45
CA ALA A 20 -17.99 28.81 26.77
C ALA A 20 -18.87 28.15 27.85
N GLN A 21 -18.35 28.04 29.09
CA GLN A 21 -19.09 27.44 30.20
C GLN A 21 -20.45 28.12 30.48
N GLN A 22 -20.54 29.43 30.28
CA GLN A 22 -21.78 30.20 30.44
C GLN A 22 -22.87 29.87 29.40
N ASP A 23 -22.50 29.21 28.29
CA ASP A 23 -23.41 28.86 27.20
C ASP A 23 -24.10 27.50 27.43
N VAL A 24 -23.62 26.70 28.39
CA VAL A 24 -24.03 25.31 28.60
C VAL A 24 -25.54 25.18 28.82
N GLU A 25 -26.10 25.94 29.75
CA GLU A 25 -27.53 25.87 30.06
C GLU A 25 -28.39 26.26 28.86
N GLY A 26 -28.01 27.35 28.17
CA GLY A 26 -28.71 27.77 26.96
C GLY A 26 -28.63 26.74 25.84
N LEU A 27 -27.48 26.09 25.67
CA LEU A 27 -27.30 25.04 24.66
C LEU A 27 -28.16 23.81 24.97
N PHE A 28 -28.35 23.44 26.24
CA PHE A 28 -29.27 22.35 26.61
C PHE A 28 -30.74 22.71 26.35
N VAL A 29 -31.13 23.98 26.52
CA VAL A 29 -32.45 24.47 26.12
C VAL A 29 -32.63 24.34 24.60
N LEU A 30 -31.65 24.81 23.83
CA LEU A 30 -31.66 24.68 22.36
C LEU A 30 -31.62 23.22 21.90
N LEU A 31 -30.92 22.35 22.62
CA LEU A 31 -30.91 20.91 22.38
C LEU A 31 -32.31 20.31 22.53
N GLY A 32 -33.19 20.88 23.36
CA GLY A 32 -34.58 20.47 23.52
C GLY A 32 -35.55 21.03 22.47
N SER A 33 -35.09 21.94 21.61
CA SER A 33 -35.96 22.67 20.66
C SER A 33 -36.77 21.75 19.74
N PRO A 34 -38.04 22.06 19.43
CA PRO A 34 -38.80 21.31 18.42
C PRO A 34 -38.14 21.37 17.03
N ASP A 35 -37.37 22.43 16.74
CA ASP A 35 -36.57 22.52 15.54
C ASP A 35 -35.44 21.46 15.57
N ARG A 36 -35.49 20.55 14.59
CA ARG A 36 -34.51 19.46 14.46
C ARG A 36 -33.12 19.96 14.13
N GLU A 37 -33.00 20.99 13.30
CA GLU A 37 -31.71 21.51 12.88
C GLU A 37 -31.06 22.30 14.01
N GLN A 38 -31.84 23.13 14.71
CA GLN A 38 -31.36 23.85 15.88
C GLN A 38 -30.86 22.90 16.97
N GLY A 39 -31.64 21.86 17.30
CA GLY A 39 -31.21 20.85 18.27
C GLY A 39 -29.95 20.09 17.85
N ARG A 40 -29.83 19.76 16.55
CA ARG A 40 -28.63 19.10 16.01
C ARG A 40 -27.39 20.00 16.14
N LEU A 41 -27.51 21.28 15.83
CA LEU A 41 -26.42 22.24 15.93
C LEU A 41 -26.02 22.49 17.39
N ALA A 42 -27.00 22.62 18.29
CA ALA A 42 -26.74 22.72 19.73
C ALA A 42 -26.01 21.50 20.29
N GLY A 43 -26.38 20.28 19.87
CA GLY A 43 -25.69 19.06 20.25
C GLY A 43 -24.23 19.02 19.79
N ARG A 44 -23.93 19.50 18.56
CA ARG A 44 -22.55 19.61 18.07
C ARG A 44 -21.73 20.64 18.85
N ALA A 45 -22.35 21.77 19.21
CA ALA A 45 -21.69 22.76 20.05
C ALA A 45 -21.38 22.18 21.43
N LEU A 46 -22.35 21.54 22.09
CA LEU A 46 -22.15 20.87 23.38
C LEU A 46 -21.05 19.81 23.33
N ALA A 47 -20.97 19.01 22.26
CA ALA A 47 -19.93 17.99 22.13
C ALA A 47 -18.50 18.55 22.17
N ARG A 48 -18.29 19.79 21.69
CA ARG A 48 -16.98 20.48 21.72
C ARG A 48 -16.49 20.79 23.14
N LEU A 49 -17.39 20.84 24.12
CA LEU A 49 -17.00 21.06 25.52
C LEU A 49 -16.39 19.81 26.15
N GLY A 50 -16.63 18.62 25.60
CA GLY A 50 -16.05 17.38 26.12
C GLY A 50 -16.62 16.97 27.50
N PRO A 51 -15.80 16.53 28.46
CA PRO A 51 -16.25 15.93 29.72
C PRO A 51 -17.28 16.75 30.53
N PRO A 52 -17.20 18.09 30.64
CA PRO A 52 -18.23 18.90 31.29
C PRO A 52 -19.63 18.74 30.68
N ALA A 53 -19.73 18.68 29.34
CA ALA A 53 -21.02 18.46 28.68
C ALA A 53 -21.53 17.03 28.88
N LEU A 54 -20.63 16.05 28.92
CA LEU A 54 -20.98 14.66 29.23
C LEU A 54 -21.58 14.54 30.64
N ALA A 55 -20.91 15.09 31.66
CA ALA A 55 -21.40 15.08 33.03
C ALA A 55 -22.78 15.77 33.14
N ALA A 56 -22.91 16.96 32.52
CA ALA A 56 -24.16 17.71 32.51
C ALA A 56 -25.30 16.98 31.78
N ALA A 57 -24.99 16.25 30.71
CA ALA A 57 -25.97 15.47 29.96
C ALA A 57 -26.43 14.21 30.73
N ARG A 58 -25.51 13.51 31.40
CA ARG A 58 -25.83 12.33 32.25
C ARG A 58 -26.82 12.69 33.36
N VAL A 59 -26.65 13.84 34.00
CA VAL A 59 -27.57 14.33 35.06
C VAL A 59 -28.97 14.63 34.50
N ARG A 60 -29.06 15.19 33.28
CA ARG A 60 -30.33 15.59 32.67
C ARG A 60 -31.11 14.44 32.06
N PHE A 61 -30.41 13.38 31.63
CA PHE A 61 -31.02 12.29 30.87
C PHE A 61 -32.21 11.61 31.57
N PRO A 62 -32.15 11.22 32.86
CA PRO A 62 -33.24 10.47 33.51
C PRO A 62 -34.59 11.18 33.49
N ALA A 63 -34.59 12.51 33.69
CA ALA A 63 -35.79 13.34 33.75
C ALA A 63 -36.21 13.93 32.38
N ALA A 64 -35.41 13.72 31.32
CA ALA A 64 -35.72 14.28 30.01
C ALA A 64 -36.83 13.49 29.29
N GLY A 65 -37.74 14.23 28.65
CA GLY A 65 -38.73 13.69 27.72
C GLY A 65 -38.35 13.92 26.24
N PRO A 66 -39.19 13.45 25.30
CA PRO A 66 -39.00 13.70 23.87
C PRO A 66 -39.10 15.21 23.53
N PRO A 67 -38.29 15.75 22.61
CA PRO A 67 -37.22 15.11 21.82
C PRO A 67 -35.84 15.16 22.52
N LEU A 68 -35.75 15.80 23.69
CA LEU A 68 -34.49 16.07 24.39
C LEU A 68 -33.77 14.78 24.80
N ARG A 69 -34.49 13.78 25.32
CA ARG A 69 -33.90 12.51 25.80
C ARG A 69 -33.09 11.80 24.73
N ALA A 70 -33.66 11.63 23.53
CA ALA A 70 -32.96 11.00 22.41
C ALA A 70 -31.72 11.81 21.96
N ARG A 71 -31.77 13.14 22.04
CA ARG A 71 -30.62 14.01 21.69
C ARG A 71 -29.55 14.01 22.77
N LEU A 72 -29.92 13.92 24.05
CA LEU A 72 -28.99 13.68 25.15
C LEU A 72 -28.27 12.34 24.99
N CYS A 73 -28.99 11.29 24.57
CA CYS A 73 -28.39 10.00 24.26
C CYS A 73 -27.32 10.09 23.16
N GLU A 74 -27.59 10.84 22.10
CA GLU A 74 -26.59 11.12 21.06
C GLU A 74 -25.37 11.87 21.59
N LEU A 75 -25.59 12.92 22.40
CA LEU A 75 -24.52 13.74 22.97
C LEU A 75 -23.62 12.92 23.90
N ILE A 76 -24.21 12.16 24.84
CA ILE A 76 -23.50 11.29 25.77
C ILE A 76 -22.64 10.28 25.00
N ALA A 77 -23.22 9.62 23.99
CA ALA A 77 -22.49 8.66 23.16
C ALA A 77 -21.31 9.29 22.41
N THR A 78 -21.54 10.46 21.81
CA THR A 78 -20.53 11.15 20.99
C THR A 78 -19.34 11.56 21.85
N VAL A 79 -19.59 12.25 22.96
CA VAL A 79 -18.53 12.70 23.87
C VAL A 79 -17.84 11.51 24.55
N GLY A 80 -18.61 10.50 24.96
CA GLY A 80 -18.06 9.27 25.53
C GLY A 80 -17.12 8.54 24.57
N ALA A 81 -17.45 8.51 23.28
CA ALA A 81 -16.58 7.91 22.26
C ALA A 81 -15.32 8.75 22.03
N ASP A 82 -15.44 10.08 22.01
CA ASP A 82 -14.29 10.99 21.83
C ASP A 82 -13.32 10.94 23.02
N THR A 83 -13.83 10.65 24.22
CA THR A 83 -13.04 10.59 25.47
C THR A 83 -12.61 9.18 25.86
N GLY A 84 -13.12 8.14 25.19
CA GLY A 84 -12.84 6.74 25.54
C GLY A 84 -13.49 6.27 26.85
N ASP A 85 -14.58 6.90 27.29
CA ASP A 85 -15.29 6.55 28.51
C ASP A 85 -16.04 5.21 28.35
N GLU A 86 -15.46 4.13 28.89
CA GLU A 86 -15.97 2.75 28.82
C GLU A 86 -17.37 2.58 29.45
N GLU A 87 -17.73 3.39 30.45
CA GLU A 87 -19.06 3.29 31.08
C GLU A 87 -20.19 3.66 30.12
N VAL A 88 -19.90 4.54 29.16
CA VAL A 88 -20.89 4.96 28.15
C VAL A 88 -21.31 3.80 27.27
N GLY A 89 -20.40 2.87 26.98
CA GLY A 89 -20.73 1.64 26.23
C GLY A 89 -21.78 0.80 26.94
N ALA A 90 -21.61 0.57 28.25
CA ALA A 90 -22.55 -0.21 29.05
C ALA A 90 -23.90 0.50 29.21
N TRP A 91 -23.85 1.82 29.42
CA TRP A 91 -25.04 2.66 29.49
C TRP A 91 -25.84 2.65 28.17
N LEU A 92 -25.18 2.69 27.01
CA LEU A 92 -25.85 2.60 25.71
C LEU A 92 -26.53 1.25 25.47
N LEU A 93 -25.94 0.16 25.96
CA LEU A 93 -26.58 -1.16 25.91
C LEU A 93 -27.89 -1.16 26.69
N ALA A 94 -27.93 -0.56 27.89
CA ALA A 94 -29.16 -0.43 28.66
C ALA A 94 -30.21 0.44 27.96
N CYS A 95 -29.79 1.50 27.26
CA CYS A 95 -30.68 2.38 26.49
C CYS A 95 -31.39 1.70 25.31
N LEU A 96 -30.99 0.48 24.90
CA LEU A 96 -31.74 -0.31 23.92
C LEU A 96 -33.12 -0.74 24.45
N ALA A 97 -33.31 -0.78 25.77
CA ALA A 97 -34.58 -1.08 26.43
C ALA A 97 -35.33 0.18 26.92
N ASP A 98 -34.89 1.39 26.52
CA ASP A 98 -35.52 2.64 26.94
C ASP A 98 -37.01 2.69 26.55
N PRO A 99 -37.91 3.21 27.41
CA PRO A 99 -39.34 3.29 27.09
C PRO A 99 -39.60 4.13 25.83
N GLU A 100 -38.77 5.13 25.53
CA GLU A 100 -38.91 5.98 24.36
C GLU A 100 -38.25 5.39 23.11
N GLY A 101 -39.04 5.11 22.08
CA GLY A 101 -38.53 4.54 20.83
C GLY A 101 -37.46 5.39 20.13
N ALA A 102 -37.55 6.73 20.20
CA ALA A 102 -36.52 7.60 19.62
C ALA A 102 -35.16 7.43 20.32
N THR A 103 -35.16 7.21 21.63
CA THR A 103 -33.97 6.95 22.43
C THR A 103 -33.38 5.57 22.12
N ARG A 104 -34.21 4.51 22.03
CA ARG A 104 -33.77 3.17 21.59
C ARG A 104 -33.08 3.22 20.23
N ARG A 105 -33.69 3.87 19.24
CA ARG A 105 -33.13 4.03 17.89
C ARG A 105 -31.80 4.78 17.92
N ARG A 106 -31.69 5.83 18.76
CA ARG A 106 -30.45 6.57 18.87
C ARG A 106 -29.36 5.73 19.52
N ALA A 107 -29.67 4.99 20.58
CA ALA A 107 -28.74 4.07 21.23
C ALA A 107 -28.21 3.03 20.23
N ALA A 108 -29.09 2.38 19.47
CA ALA A 108 -28.70 1.44 18.42
C ALA A 108 -27.78 2.09 17.37
N ALA A 109 -28.14 3.28 16.88
CA ALA A 109 -27.33 4.00 15.90
C ALA A 109 -25.93 4.37 16.42
N GLN A 110 -25.81 4.71 17.71
CA GLN A 110 -24.55 5.09 18.34
C GLN A 110 -23.67 3.88 18.65
N LEU A 111 -24.23 2.79 19.18
CA LEU A 111 -23.54 1.50 19.30
C LEU A 111 -23.02 1.03 17.93
N GLY A 112 -23.84 1.17 16.89
CA GLY A 112 -23.45 0.88 15.51
C GLY A 112 -22.23 1.66 15.01
N LYS A 113 -21.99 2.88 15.50
CA LYS A 113 -20.87 3.75 15.10
C LYS A 113 -19.63 3.55 15.96
N HIS A 114 -19.80 3.42 17.27
CA HIS A 114 -18.74 3.62 18.25
C HIS A 114 -18.36 2.36 19.04
N ALA A 115 -19.01 1.22 18.83
CA ALA A 115 -18.74 -0.02 19.59
C ALA A 115 -17.27 -0.47 19.63
N GLN A 116 -16.45 -0.09 18.64
CA GLN A 116 -15.03 -0.43 18.62
C GLN A 116 -14.17 0.41 19.57
N VAL A 117 -14.70 1.53 20.07
CA VAL A 117 -14.03 2.42 21.03
C VAL A 117 -14.00 1.78 22.42
N TRP A 118 -15.07 1.08 22.80
CA TRP A 118 -15.25 0.53 24.15
C TRP A 118 -14.90 -0.95 24.20
N ALA A 119 -13.69 -1.27 24.63
CA ALA A 119 -13.17 -2.63 24.63
C ALA A 119 -13.98 -3.55 25.58
N SER A 120 -14.44 -3.00 26.70
CA SER A 120 -15.17 -3.75 27.75
C SER A 120 -16.54 -4.25 27.29
N THR A 121 -17.19 -3.53 26.38
CA THR A 121 -18.59 -3.78 25.99
C THR A 121 -18.72 -4.24 24.54
N LYS A 122 -17.66 -4.13 23.72
CA LYS A 122 -17.63 -4.52 22.30
C LYS A 122 -18.26 -5.88 21.99
N HIS A 123 -17.97 -6.90 22.79
CA HIS A 123 -18.48 -8.26 22.55
C HIS A 123 -19.97 -8.42 22.89
N ALA A 124 -20.51 -7.55 23.75
CA ALA A 124 -21.92 -7.57 24.15
C ALA A 124 -22.84 -6.80 23.17
N VAL A 125 -22.27 -6.00 22.26
CA VAL A 125 -23.05 -5.14 21.34
C VAL A 125 -23.90 -5.96 20.37
N GLU A 126 -23.31 -6.96 19.69
CA GLU A 126 -24.07 -7.79 18.75
C GLU A 126 -25.22 -8.56 19.43
N PRO A 127 -24.99 -9.30 20.54
CA PRO A 127 -26.07 -9.96 21.27
C PRO A 127 -27.18 -9.01 21.73
N ALA A 128 -26.83 -7.82 22.24
CA ALA A 128 -27.83 -6.86 22.72
C ALA A 128 -28.68 -6.27 21.59
N LEU A 129 -28.06 -5.95 20.45
CA LEU A 129 -28.78 -5.50 19.26
C LEU A 129 -29.72 -6.58 18.71
N LEU A 130 -29.32 -7.85 18.77
CA LEU A 130 -30.17 -8.98 18.39
C LEU A 130 -31.33 -9.19 19.34
N GLY A 131 -31.09 -9.12 20.66
CA GLY A 131 -32.18 -9.17 21.64
C GLY A 131 -33.20 -8.04 21.43
N ALA A 132 -32.72 -6.82 21.16
CA ALA A 132 -33.59 -5.69 20.83
C ALA A 132 -34.35 -5.89 19.50
N TRP A 133 -33.72 -6.51 18.50
CA TRP A 133 -34.33 -6.86 17.21
C TRP A 133 -35.48 -7.85 17.37
N GLU A 134 -35.29 -8.85 18.22
CA GLU A 134 -36.30 -9.89 18.49
C GLU A 134 -37.47 -9.34 19.31
N ALA A 135 -37.20 -8.47 20.28
CA ALA A 135 -38.18 -7.89 21.20
C ALA A 135 -39.13 -6.88 20.55
N THR A 136 -38.75 -6.25 19.43
CA THR A 136 -39.57 -5.20 18.78
C THR A 136 -40.22 -5.68 17.48
N ARG A 137 -41.40 -5.12 17.22
CA ARG A 137 -42.10 -5.19 15.92
C ARG A 137 -42.24 -3.81 15.26
N ASP A 138 -41.78 -2.75 15.93
CA ASP A 138 -41.85 -1.39 15.40
C ASP A 138 -40.94 -1.21 14.16
N PRO A 139 -41.47 -0.77 13.00
CA PRO A 139 -40.67 -0.63 11.78
C PRO A 139 -39.55 0.42 11.86
N ALA A 140 -39.69 1.47 12.68
CA ALA A 140 -38.63 2.47 12.83
C ALA A 140 -37.48 1.92 13.68
N ASP A 141 -37.78 1.19 14.75
CA ASP A 141 -36.79 0.53 15.61
C ASP A 141 -36.03 -0.55 14.83
N ARG A 142 -36.75 -1.42 14.11
CA ARG A 142 -36.13 -2.44 13.26
C ARG A 142 -35.19 -1.81 12.22
N ARG A 143 -35.57 -0.72 11.54
CA ARG A 143 -34.67 -0.06 10.57
C ARG A 143 -33.38 0.45 11.21
N ALA A 144 -33.44 1.02 12.42
CA ALA A 144 -32.25 1.47 13.14
C ALA A 144 -31.37 0.30 13.59
N LEU A 145 -31.98 -0.77 14.11
CA LEU A 145 -31.29 -1.98 14.54
C LEU A 145 -30.63 -2.71 13.36
N ALA A 146 -31.30 -2.84 12.21
CA ALA A 146 -30.71 -3.40 11.01
C ALA A 146 -29.46 -2.61 10.58
N GLU A 147 -29.51 -1.27 10.59
CA GLU A 147 -28.34 -0.46 10.26
C GLU A 147 -27.19 -0.62 11.28
N ALA A 148 -27.50 -0.77 12.57
CA ALA A 148 -26.51 -1.03 13.61
C ALA A 148 -25.88 -2.42 13.49
N LEU A 149 -26.70 -3.46 13.29
CA LEU A 149 -26.29 -4.84 13.05
C LEU A 149 -25.45 -4.96 11.77
N GLY A 150 -25.73 -4.20 10.72
CA GLY A 150 -24.88 -4.14 9.53
C GLY A 150 -23.46 -3.65 9.81
N LYS A 151 -23.32 -2.70 10.74
CA LYS A 151 -22.02 -2.12 11.11
C LYS A 151 -21.24 -2.97 12.12
N GLN A 152 -21.94 -3.64 13.04
CA GLN A 152 -21.33 -4.32 14.20
C GLN A 152 -21.54 -5.84 14.26
N GLY A 153 -22.49 -6.40 13.51
CA GLY A 153 -22.88 -7.81 13.57
C GLY A 153 -22.05 -8.78 12.72
N GLY A 154 -21.98 -10.03 13.14
CA GLY A 154 -21.34 -11.15 12.47
C GLY A 154 -22.34 -12.20 11.99
N ALA A 155 -21.94 -13.48 12.08
CA ALA A 155 -22.73 -14.60 11.54
C ALA A 155 -24.11 -14.75 12.20
N ALA A 156 -24.26 -14.39 13.48
CA ALA A 156 -25.55 -14.43 14.17
C ALA A 156 -26.51 -13.38 13.59
N SER A 157 -26.03 -12.14 13.44
CA SER A 157 -26.77 -11.08 12.73
C SER A 157 -27.15 -11.45 11.31
N GLN A 158 -26.26 -12.11 10.57
CA GLN A 158 -26.55 -12.54 9.20
C GLN A 158 -27.73 -13.53 9.16
N ARG A 159 -27.78 -14.49 10.08
CA ARG A 159 -28.90 -15.46 10.20
C ARG A 159 -30.19 -14.77 10.62
N SER A 160 -30.16 -13.91 11.65
CA SER A 160 -31.37 -13.25 12.16
C SER A 160 -31.95 -12.22 11.19
N LEU A 161 -31.15 -11.66 10.29
CA LEU A 161 -31.62 -10.75 9.25
C LEU A 161 -32.10 -11.48 7.99
N ALA A 162 -31.83 -12.79 7.86
CA ALA A 162 -32.32 -13.59 6.75
C ALA A 162 -33.82 -13.89 6.95
N HIS A 163 -34.59 -13.78 5.86
CA HIS A 163 -36.00 -14.21 5.77
C HIS A 163 -37.09 -13.34 6.42
N LEU A 164 -36.95 -12.00 6.48
CA LEU A 164 -37.88 -11.19 7.28
C LEU A 164 -38.76 -10.15 6.55
N HIS A 165 -39.30 -10.37 5.34
CA HIS A 165 -40.17 -9.32 4.73
C HIS A 165 -41.28 -9.88 3.80
N ASP A 166 -42.50 -9.32 3.88
CA ASP A 166 -43.50 -9.39 2.82
C ASP A 166 -43.30 -8.20 1.86
N PRO A 167 -42.93 -8.42 0.59
CA PRO A 167 -42.66 -7.33 -0.35
C PRO A 167 -43.87 -6.45 -0.69
N ARG A 168 -45.09 -6.82 -0.28
CA ARG A 168 -46.34 -6.11 -0.62
C ARG A 168 -46.65 -4.92 0.30
N SER A 169 -45.89 -4.73 1.38
CA SER A 169 -46.04 -3.64 2.35
C SER A 169 -44.93 -2.59 2.19
N ALA A 170 -45.29 -1.31 2.03
CA ALA A 170 -44.31 -0.23 1.84
C ALA A 170 -43.38 -0.03 3.05
N ALA A 171 -43.87 -0.28 4.27
CA ALA A 171 -43.05 -0.25 5.48
C ALA A 171 -42.04 -1.41 5.52
N ASP A 172 -42.45 -2.59 5.05
CA ASP A 172 -41.60 -3.77 4.97
C ASP A 172 -40.60 -3.68 3.81
N ALA A 173 -40.91 -2.94 2.74
CA ALA A 173 -39.98 -2.67 1.64
C ALA A 173 -38.76 -1.84 2.09
N LEU A 174 -38.97 -0.77 2.87
CA LEU A 174 -37.86 0.02 3.43
C LEU A 174 -37.04 -0.77 4.45
N LEU A 175 -37.67 -1.63 5.22
CA LEU A 175 -36.96 -2.51 6.15
C LEU A 175 -36.15 -3.57 5.38
N GLY A 176 -36.71 -4.17 4.33
CA GLY A 176 -36.03 -5.09 3.43
C GLY A 176 -34.76 -4.49 2.82
N GLN A 177 -34.84 -3.26 2.32
CA GLN A 177 -33.66 -2.55 1.81
C GLN A 177 -32.57 -2.38 2.88
N ARG A 178 -32.95 -2.13 4.13
CA ARG A 178 -32.00 -1.92 5.25
C ARG A 178 -31.37 -3.23 5.70
N THR A 179 -32.13 -4.31 5.78
CA THR A 179 -31.64 -5.64 6.17
C THR A 179 -30.74 -6.24 5.08
N GLU A 180 -31.10 -6.14 3.80
CA GLU A 180 -30.23 -6.54 2.69
C GLU A 180 -28.91 -5.75 2.67
N ARG A 181 -28.98 -4.44 2.94
CA ARG A 181 -27.78 -3.61 3.08
C ARG A 181 -26.93 -4.06 4.26
N ALA A 182 -27.55 -4.37 5.39
CA ALA A 182 -26.87 -4.85 6.59
C ALA A 182 -26.19 -6.20 6.34
N GLN A 183 -26.88 -7.17 5.72
CA GLN A 183 -26.31 -8.46 5.34
C GLN A 183 -25.09 -8.31 4.43
N ARG A 184 -25.18 -7.46 3.39
CA ARG A 184 -24.04 -7.15 2.53
C ARG A 184 -22.87 -6.53 3.30
N GLN A 185 -23.15 -5.64 4.26
CA GLN A 185 -22.09 -5.06 5.10
C GLN A 185 -21.41 -6.10 5.99
N ILE A 186 -22.18 -7.02 6.59
CA ILE A 186 -21.66 -8.11 7.43
C ILE A 186 -20.79 -9.05 6.60
N GLU A 187 -21.27 -9.46 5.43
CA GLU A 187 -20.54 -10.32 4.50
C GLU A 187 -19.24 -9.66 4.05
N GLN A 188 -19.28 -8.40 3.62
CA GLN A 188 -18.10 -7.64 3.22
C GLN A 188 -17.08 -7.50 4.36
N ARG A 189 -17.54 -7.22 5.58
CA ARG A 189 -16.66 -7.09 6.74
C ARG A 189 -16.02 -8.43 7.11
N THR A 190 -16.78 -9.51 7.06
CA THR A 190 -16.26 -10.87 7.24
C THR A 190 -15.20 -11.17 6.19
N LEU A 191 -15.50 -10.90 4.91
CA LEU A 191 -14.56 -11.03 3.81
C LEU A 191 -13.33 -10.13 3.91
N ARG A 192 -13.33 -9.06 4.72
CA ARG A 192 -12.16 -8.19 5.02
C ARG A 192 -11.28 -8.72 6.15
N HIS A 193 -11.81 -9.55 7.04
CA HIS A 193 -11.06 -10.11 8.17
C HIS A 193 -10.48 -11.50 7.89
N THR A 194 -10.98 -12.22 6.88
CA THR A 194 -10.41 -13.51 6.46
C THR A 194 -8.99 -13.33 5.87
N PRO A 195 -8.01 -14.19 6.14
CA PRO A 195 -6.72 -14.09 5.46
C PRO A 195 -6.85 -14.20 3.93
N THR A 196 -6.03 -13.45 3.20
CA THR A 196 -5.92 -13.55 1.73
C THR A 196 -4.44 -13.70 1.34
N ARG A 197 -4.15 -14.61 0.41
CA ARG A 197 -2.79 -14.96 0.00
C ARG A 197 -2.69 -15.12 -1.52
N LEU A 198 -1.55 -14.72 -2.07
CA LEU A 198 -1.24 -14.93 -3.49
C LEU A 198 -0.63 -16.31 -3.72
N ARG A 199 -1.13 -17.03 -4.72
CA ARG A 199 -0.65 -18.35 -5.15
C ARG A 199 0.34 -18.22 -6.29
N LEU A 200 1.60 -17.94 -5.99
CA LEU A 200 2.63 -17.72 -7.03
C LEU A 200 2.96 -18.98 -7.86
N GLU A 201 2.73 -20.15 -7.27
CA GLU A 201 2.93 -21.46 -7.89
C GLU A 201 1.71 -21.95 -8.71
N ALA A 202 0.58 -21.25 -8.65
CA ALA A 202 -0.58 -21.65 -9.43
C ALA A 202 -0.32 -21.47 -10.92
N ALA A 203 -0.78 -22.44 -11.73
CA ALA A 203 -0.71 -22.35 -13.17
C ALA A 203 -1.57 -21.18 -13.67
N LEU A 204 -0.96 -20.28 -14.44
CA LEU A 204 -1.64 -19.16 -15.08
C LEU A 204 -2.59 -19.67 -16.17
N PRO A 205 -3.78 -19.05 -16.33
CA PRO A 205 -4.68 -19.33 -17.44
C PRO A 205 -3.93 -19.21 -18.78
N ALA A 206 -4.34 -20.02 -19.77
CA ALA A 206 -3.75 -20.00 -21.10
C ALA A 206 -3.71 -18.58 -21.67
N HIS A 207 -2.61 -18.23 -22.35
CA HIS A 207 -2.40 -16.92 -22.99
C HIS A 207 -2.46 -15.69 -22.08
N THR A 208 -2.37 -15.84 -20.75
CA THR A 208 -2.30 -14.68 -19.83
C THR A 208 -1.00 -13.91 -20.06
N PRO A 209 -1.04 -12.66 -20.57
CA PRO A 209 0.17 -11.86 -20.70
C PRO A 209 0.58 -11.34 -19.33
N VAL A 210 1.88 -11.41 -19.03
CA VAL A 210 2.47 -10.72 -17.89
C VAL A 210 3.38 -9.62 -18.44
N LEU A 211 3.25 -8.42 -17.88
CA LEU A 211 4.09 -7.29 -18.21
C LEU A 211 5.14 -7.13 -17.12
N LEU A 212 6.41 -7.27 -17.50
CA LEU A 212 7.56 -6.99 -16.66
C LEU A 212 8.00 -5.54 -16.92
N HIS A 213 8.04 -4.75 -15.86
CA HIS A 213 8.55 -3.39 -15.89
C HIS A 213 10.01 -3.40 -15.52
N VAL A 214 10.85 -2.76 -16.33
CA VAL A 214 12.30 -2.67 -16.18
C VAL A 214 12.74 -1.24 -16.43
N ARG A 215 13.93 -0.86 -15.97
CA ARG A 215 14.48 0.45 -16.34
C ARG A 215 14.69 0.51 -17.84
N ALA A 216 14.27 1.61 -18.46
CA ALA A 216 14.49 1.82 -19.88
C ALA A 216 16.00 1.75 -20.20
N GLY A 217 16.35 1.04 -21.26
CA GLY A 217 17.72 0.69 -21.65
C GLY A 217 18.21 -0.69 -21.15
N LEU A 218 17.58 -1.28 -20.13
CA LEU A 218 17.93 -2.61 -19.61
C LEU A 218 17.03 -3.74 -20.15
N GLU A 219 16.12 -3.45 -21.07
CA GLU A 219 15.27 -4.45 -21.73
C GLU A 219 16.11 -5.55 -22.40
N PRO A 220 17.21 -5.26 -23.12
CA PRO A 220 18.05 -6.32 -23.70
C PRO A 220 18.61 -7.29 -22.65
N VAL A 221 19.04 -6.76 -21.50
CA VAL A 221 19.57 -7.58 -20.40
C VAL A 221 18.48 -8.46 -19.79
N LEU A 222 17.27 -7.92 -19.62
CA LEU A 222 16.12 -8.71 -19.15
C LEU A 222 15.72 -9.78 -20.18
N LEU A 223 15.72 -9.47 -21.48
CA LEU A 223 15.43 -10.44 -22.54
C LEU A 223 16.44 -11.60 -22.55
N GLU A 224 17.74 -11.30 -22.42
CA GLU A 224 18.81 -12.30 -22.25
C GLU A 224 18.55 -13.18 -21.02
N GLU A 225 18.16 -12.59 -19.89
CA GLU A 225 17.85 -13.32 -18.65
C GLU A 225 16.62 -14.22 -18.77
N LEU A 226 15.56 -13.73 -19.42
CA LEU A 226 14.30 -14.46 -19.60
C LEU A 226 14.42 -15.63 -20.58
N ALA A 227 15.36 -15.57 -21.53
CA ALA A 227 15.59 -16.64 -22.50
C ALA A 227 15.99 -17.98 -21.84
N ALA A 228 16.50 -17.93 -20.60
CA ALA A 228 16.86 -19.12 -19.81
C ALA A 228 15.72 -19.66 -18.93
N LEU A 229 14.52 -19.04 -18.97
CA LEU A 229 13.39 -19.44 -18.14
C LEU A 229 12.35 -20.27 -18.92
N PRO A 230 11.58 -21.13 -18.24
CA PRO A 230 10.52 -21.91 -18.86
C PRO A 230 9.31 -21.02 -19.19
N LEU A 231 9.38 -20.34 -20.34
CA LEU A 231 8.30 -19.49 -20.85
C LEU A 231 7.50 -20.23 -21.92
N ARG A 232 6.19 -19.97 -21.96
CA ARG A 232 5.27 -20.52 -22.98
C ARG A 232 5.49 -19.91 -24.37
N ALA A 233 6.12 -18.74 -24.42
CA ALA A 233 6.46 -18.04 -25.66
C ALA A 233 7.68 -17.15 -25.46
N PRO A 234 8.45 -16.84 -26.54
CA PRO A 234 9.57 -15.91 -26.45
C PRO A 234 9.14 -14.55 -25.88
N PRO A 235 9.91 -13.98 -24.93
CA PRO A 235 9.62 -12.67 -24.36
C PRO A 235 9.80 -11.58 -25.43
N ARG A 236 9.00 -10.51 -25.35
CA ARG A 236 9.06 -9.41 -26.33
C ARG A 236 9.05 -8.07 -25.64
N GLN A 237 9.96 -7.18 -26.03
CA GLN A 237 9.85 -5.77 -25.67
C GLN A 237 8.63 -5.16 -26.37
N VAL A 238 7.75 -4.53 -25.59
CA VAL A 238 6.52 -3.90 -26.10
C VAL A 238 6.54 -2.37 -25.99
N GLY A 239 7.63 -1.82 -25.44
CA GLY A 239 7.91 -0.41 -25.37
C GLY A 239 9.09 -0.12 -24.43
N PRO A 240 9.45 1.16 -24.24
CA PRO A 240 10.47 1.55 -23.26
C PRO A 240 10.10 1.04 -21.87
N GLY A 241 11.05 0.40 -21.21
CA GLY A 241 10.94 -0.18 -19.87
C GLY A 241 9.95 -1.33 -19.73
N ARG A 242 9.47 -1.94 -20.83
CA ARG A 242 8.35 -2.90 -20.77
C ARG A 242 8.59 -4.13 -21.62
N VAL A 243 8.59 -5.30 -20.97
CA VAL A 243 8.74 -6.61 -21.60
C VAL A 243 7.53 -7.48 -21.31
N ARG A 244 6.86 -7.97 -22.36
CA ARG A 244 5.75 -8.92 -22.24
C ARG A 244 6.28 -10.35 -22.24
N VAL A 245 5.76 -11.16 -21.32
CA VAL A 245 6.10 -12.57 -21.16
C VAL A 245 4.83 -13.41 -21.01
N HIS A 246 4.93 -14.69 -21.36
CA HIS A 246 3.90 -15.69 -21.06
C HIS A 246 4.58 -16.82 -20.29
N ALA A 247 4.27 -16.93 -19.01
CA ALA A 247 4.84 -17.96 -18.12
C ALA A 247 3.77 -18.97 -17.70
N GLU A 248 4.22 -20.12 -17.22
CA GLU A 248 3.32 -21.07 -16.57
C GLU A 248 2.92 -20.63 -15.17
N ARG A 249 3.87 -20.11 -14.39
CA ARG A 249 3.67 -19.67 -13.01
C ARG A 249 4.35 -18.34 -12.78
N LEU A 250 3.86 -17.57 -11.80
CA LEU A 250 4.51 -16.31 -11.42
C LEU A 250 5.85 -16.54 -10.71
N ALA A 251 5.97 -17.62 -9.94
CA ALA A 251 7.19 -17.97 -9.22
C ALA A 251 8.41 -18.09 -10.16
N ASP A 252 8.22 -18.65 -11.36
CA ASP A 252 9.29 -18.82 -12.35
C ASP A 252 9.86 -17.47 -12.81
N LEU A 253 9.02 -16.44 -12.91
CA LEU A 253 9.44 -15.09 -13.32
C LEU A 253 10.35 -14.43 -12.28
N TYR A 254 10.12 -14.67 -10.98
CA TYR A 254 10.97 -14.13 -9.90
C TYR A 254 12.40 -14.71 -9.87
N ARG A 255 12.73 -15.66 -10.75
CA ARG A 255 14.12 -16.06 -11.01
C ARG A 255 14.90 -14.99 -11.78
N ALA A 256 14.21 -14.18 -12.61
CA ALA A 256 14.80 -13.02 -13.25
C ALA A 256 14.97 -11.89 -12.23
N ARG A 257 16.15 -11.26 -12.20
CA ARG A 257 16.51 -10.25 -11.18
C ARG A 257 16.52 -8.83 -11.72
N THR A 258 16.43 -8.64 -13.04
CA THR A 258 16.61 -7.31 -13.66
C THR A 258 15.33 -6.49 -13.81
N PHE A 259 14.13 -7.09 -13.70
CA PHE A 259 12.87 -6.34 -13.72
C PHE A 259 12.52 -5.73 -12.34
N LEU A 260 11.87 -4.57 -12.32
CA LEU A 260 11.43 -3.81 -11.14
C LEU A 260 10.20 -4.42 -10.47
N HIS A 261 9.15 -4.65 -11.24
CA HIS A 261 7.90 -5.27 -10.81
C HIS A 261 7.20 -5.89 -12.03
N LEU A 262 6.18 -6.68 -11.76
CA LEU A 262 5.34 -7.30 -12.79
C LEU A 262 3.89 -6.94 -12.56
N GLY A 263 3.09 -7.00 -13.62
CA GLY A 263 1.65 -6.88 -13.53
C GLY A 263 0.95 -7.50 -14.72
N PHE A 264 -0.38 -7.55 -14.63
CA PHE A 264 -1.24 -8.10 -15.66
C PHE A 264 -1.96 -6.95 -16.37
N PRO A 265 -1.61 -6.66 -17.63
CA PRO A 265 -2.32 -5.64 -18.39
C PRO A 265 -3.74 -6.12 -18.66
N LEU A 266 -4.72 -5.30 -18.25
CA LEU A 266 -6.12 -5.53 -18.57
C LEU A 266 -6.46 -4.87 -19.93
N PRO A 267 -7.58 -5.26 -20.56
CA PRO A 267 -8.03 -4.61 -21.80
C PRO A 267 -8.08 -3.07 -21.62
N PRO A 268 -7.50 -2.29 -22.54
CA PRO A 268 -7.53 -0.84 -22.44
C PRO A 268 -8.94 -0.32 -22.67
N GLY A 269 -9.35 0.68 -21.88
CA GLY A 269 -10.60 1.41 -22.08
C GLY A 269 -10.39 2.76 -22.75
N GLN A 270 -11.50 3.42 -23.09
CA GLN A 270 -11.52 4.78 -23.62
C GLN A 270 -12.57 5.63 -22.90
N GLY A 271 -12.36 6.95 -22.87
CA GLY A 271 -13.32 7.91 -22.31
C GLY A 271 -13.26 7.97 -20.78
N ASP A 272 -14.42 7.76 -20.12
CA ASP A 272 -14.54 7.88 -18.67
C ASP A 272 -13.67 6.83 -17.92
N PRO A 273 -12.66 7.27 -17.13
CA PRO A 273 -11.81 6.36 -16.37
C PRO A 273 -12.57 5.48 -15.37
N VAL A 274 -13.68 5.96 -14.80
CA VAL A 274 -14.46 5.17 -13.83
C VAL A 274 -15.12 3.99 -14.52
N ALA A 275 -15.84 4.25 -15.62
CA ALA A 275 -16.48 3.21 -16.42
C ALA A 275 -15.46 2.18 -16.95
N ALA A 276 -14.39 2.66 -17.57
CA ALA A 276 -13.33 1.83 -18.16
C ALA A 276 -12.66 0.90 -17.13
N VAL A 277 -12.34 1.41 -15.94
CA VAL A 277 -11.74 0.59 -14.87
C VAL A 277 -12.75 -0.43 -14.33
N GLY A 278 -14.02 -0.04 -14.20
CA GLY A 278 -15.08 -0.94 -13.78
C GLY A 278 -15.25 -2.11 -14.77
N GLU A 279 -15.32 -1.84 -16.06
CA GLU A 279 -15.42 -2.85 -17.13
C GLU A 279 -14.20 -3.78 -17.15
N ALA A 280 -12.98 -3.23 -17.04
CA ALA A 280 -11.76 -4.03 -16.99
C ALA A 280 -11.74 -5.00 -15.79
N LEU A 281 -12.23 -4.55 -14.63
CA LEU A 281 -12.32 -5.37 -13.42
C LEU A 281 -13.42 -6.42 -13.47
N THR A 282 -14.52 -6.15 -14.20
CA THR A 282 -15.64 -7.08 -14.29
C THR A 282 -15.56 -8.08 -15.45
N ALA A 283 -14.54 -7.95 -16.31
CA ALA A 283 -14.29 -8.92 -17.37
C ALA A 283 -14.02 -10.34 -16.84
N ASP A 284 -14.57 -11.35 -17.53
CA ASP A 284 -14.44 -12.77 -17.13
C ASP A 284 -12.99 -13.25 -16.99
N ALA A 285 -12.12 -12.82 -17.91
CA ALA A 285 -10.70 -13.14 -17.87
C ALA A 285 -10.02 -12.58 -16.61
N THR A 286 -10.37 -11.36 -16.21
CA THR A 286 -9.90 -10.73 -14.97
C THR A 286 -10.38 -11.52 -13.76
N GLY A 287 -11.66 -11.89 -13.73
CA GLY A 287 -12.23 -12.71 -12.66
C GLY A 287 -11.57 -14.08 -12.54
N ALA A 288 -11.31 -14.76 -13.66
CA ALA A 288 -10.63 -16.05 -13.71
C ALA A 288 -9.18 -15.95 -13.19
N LEU A 289 -8.45 -14.92 -13.61
CA LEU A 289 -7.08 -14.66 -13.15
C LEU A 289 -7.03 -14.45 -11.63
N LEU A 290 -7.87 -13.55 -11.12
CA LEU A 290 -7.91 -13.19 -9.71
C LEU A 290 -8.23 -14.40 -8.82
N ARG A 291 -9.22 -15.22 -9.20
CA ARG A 291 -9.56 -16.45 -8.46
C ARG A 291 -8.48 -17.52 -8.55
N THR A 292 -7.77 -17.61 -9.68
CA THR A 292 -6.67 -18.58 -9.85
C THR A 292 -5.50 -18.26 -8.93
N LEU A 293 -5.16 -16.97 -8.82
CA LEU A 293 -3.97 -16.50 -8.12
C LEU A 293 -4.22 -16.08 -6.67
N THR A 294 -5.46 -16.17 -6.17
CA THR A 294 -5.79 -15.79 -4.80
C THR A 294 -6.38 -16.95 -4.02
N GLU A 295 -5.86 -17.20 -2.84
CA GLU A 295 -6.46 -18.04 -1.82
C GLU A 295 -7.18 -17.16 -0.79
N GLY A 296 -8.45 -17.48 -0.52
CA GLY A 296 -9.33 -16.65 0.32
C GLY A 296 -10.03 -15.53 -0.47
N PRO A 297 -10.59 -14.52 0.22
CA PRO A 297 -11.31 -13.43 -0.44
C PRO A 297 -10.41 -12.64 -1.38
N VAL A 298 -10.93 -12.33 -2.57
CA VAL A 298 -10.24 -11.49 -3.54
C VAL A 298 -10.50 -10.03 -3.21
N ARG A 299 -9.42 -9.30 -2.93
CA ARG A 299 -9.48 -7.88 -2.60
C ARG A 299 -8.59 -7.08 -3.51
N TYR A 300 -9.04 -5.87 -3.82
CA TYR A 300 -8.29 -4.94 -4.62
C TYR A 300 -8.31 -3.53 -4.04
N ARG A 301 -7.28 -2.76 -4.36
CA ARG A 301 -7.26 -1.30 -4.16
C ARG A 301 -6.96 -0.61 -5.47
N LEU A 302 -7.43 0.63 -5.61
CA LEU A 302 -7.16 1.46 -6.78
C LEU A 302 -5.97 2.37 -6.50
N ASP A 303 -5.08 2.46 -7.48
CA ASP A 303 -4.01 3.43 -7.54
C ASP A 303 -4.20 4.26 -8.82
N TRP A 304 -4.61 5.51 -8.63
CA TRP A 304 -4.87 6.46 -9.71
C TRP A 304 -3.59 7.15 -10.22
N GLY A 305 -2.41 6.70 -9.78
CA GLY A 305 -1.12 7.26 -10.18
C GLY A 305 -1.02 8.75 -9.87
N ARG A 306 -0.62 9.55 -10.88
CA ARG A 306 -0.49 11.01 -10.78
C ARG A 306 -1.71 11.78 -11.29
N THR A 307 -2.89 11.14 -11.35
CA THR A 307 -4.11 11.80 -11.84
C THR A 307 -4.78 12.64 -10.74
N ALA A 308 -5.71 13.52 -11.13
CA ALA A 308 -6.55 14.26 -10.19
C ALA A 308 -7.69 13.42 -9.58
N LEU A 309 -7.84 12.16 -10.02
CA LEU A 309 -8.85 11.25 -9.51
C LEU A 309 -8.47 10.74 -8.12
N GLY A 310 -9.47 10.55 -7.26
CA GLY A 310 -9.23 10.19 -5.87
C GLY A 310 -10.34 9.34 -5.28
N ARG A 311 -10.72 9.67 -4.05
CA ARG A 311 -11.67 8.86 -3.27
C ARG A 311 -13.04 8.72 -3.94
N THR A 312 -13.56 9.78 -4.55
CA THR A 312 -14.88 9.76 -5.21
C THR A 312 -14.90 8.78 -6.39
N ALA A 313 -13.88 8.83 -7.26
CA ALA A 313 -13.74 7.88 -8.37
C ALA A 313 -13.58 6.45 -7.87
N THR A 314 -12.76 6.25 -6.82
CA THR A 314 -12.59 4.95 -6.15
C THR A 314 -13.93 4.37 -5.68
N GLN A 315 -14.77 5.19 -5.04
CA GLN A 315 -16.09 4.78 -4.57
C GLN A 315 -17.08 4.52 -5.72
N ALA A 316 -16.94 5.20 -6.85
CA ALA A 316 -17.75 4.95 -8.03
C ALA A 316 -17.41 3.60 -8.67
N VAL A 317 -16.12 3.33 -8.91
CA VAL A 317 -15.65 2.03 -9.41
C VAL A 317 -16.05 0.90 -8.47
N ALA A 318 -15.82 1.07 -7.15
CA ALA A 318 -16.19 0.05 -6.17
C ALA A 318 -17.68 -0.27 -6.18
N ARG A 319 -18.56 0.74 -6.36
CA ARG A 319 -20.01 0.51 -6.48
C ARG A 319 -20.35 -0.26 -7.75
N GLN A 320 -19.78 0.13 -8.90
CA GLN A 320 -20.01 -0.55 -10.18
C GLN A 320 -19.56 -2.02 -10.13
N VAL A 321 -18.33 -2.27 -9.67
CA VAL A 321 -17.77 -3.63 -9.55
C VAL A 321 -18.62 -4.48 -8.60
N GLN A 322 -18.99 -3.94 -7.44
CA GLN A 322 -19.78 -4.69 -6.45
C GLN A 322 -21.18 -5.08 -6.94
N GLN A 323 -21.78 -4.30 -7.85
CA GLN A 323 -23.07 -4.62 -8.44
C GLN A 323 -23.00 -5.82 -9.39
N GLN A 324 -21.87 -6.02 -10.07
CA GLN A 324 -21.70 -7.11 -11.04
C GLN A 324 -20.99 -8.32 -10.43
N ILE A 325 -20.02 -8.08 -9.54
CA ILE A 325 -19.13 -9.08 -8.95
C ILE A 325 -19.09 -8.90 -7.43
N PRO A 326 -20.06 -9.47 -6.69
CA PRO A 326 -20.16 -9.27 -5.24
C PRO A 326 -18.97 -9.80 -4.43
N TRP A 327 -18.25 -10.80 -4.96
CA TRP A 327 -17.10 -11.43 -4.29
C TRP A 327 -15.79 -10.63 -4.44
N LEU A 328 -15.73 -9.63 -5.34
CA LEU A 328 -14.53 -8.81 -5.56
C LEU A 328 -14.60 -7.53 -4.71
N VAL A 329 -13.85 -7.51 -3.61
CA VAL A 329 -14.01 -6.49 -2.56
C VAL A 329 -12.97 -5.39 -2.68
N ASN A 330 -13.41 -4.12 -2.70
CA ASN A 330 -12.51 -3.00 -2.54
C ASN A 330 -12.04 -2.87 -1.08
N ASP A 331 -10.72 -2.94 -0.87
CA ASP A 331 -10.05 -2.82 0.43
C ASP A 331 -8.78 -1.98 0.28
N ALA A 332 -8.79 -0.77 0.85
CA ALA A 332 -7.65 0.14 0.78
C ALA A 332 -6.41 -0.32 1.58
N THR A 333 -6.60 -1.25 2.52
CA THR A 333 -5.63 -1.62 3.54
C THR A 333 -5.00 -2.99 3.29
N GLN A 334 -5.82 -4.02 3.05
CA GLN A 334 -5.39 -5.42 2.98
C GLN A 334 -5.72 -6.05 1.62
N ALA A 335 -5.40 -5.36 0.53
CA ALA A 335 -5.57 -5.87 -0.82
C ALA A 335 -4.27 -6.46 -1.40
N PRO A 336 -4.26 -7.75 -1.79
CA PRO A 336 -3.15 -8.35 -2.51
C PRO A 336 -3.07 -7.88 -3.98
N TRP A 337 -4.11 -7.19 -4.47
CA TRP A 337 -4.13 -6.65 -5.83
C TRP A 337 -4.19 -5.12 -5.80
N VAL A 338 -3.27 -4.48 -6.51
CA VAL A 338 -3.32 -3.05 -6.79
C VAL A 338 -3.73 -2.88 -8.25
N VAL A 339 -4.82 -2.17 -8.47
CA VAL A 339 -5.33 -1.77 -9.79
C VAL A 339 -4.67 -0.44 -10.12
N VAL A 340 -3.61 -0.47 -10.90
CA VAL A 340 -2.87 0.71 -11.31
C VAL A 340 -3.49 1.27 -12.58
N VAL A 341 -3.86 2.55 -12.53
CA VAL A 341 -4.52 3.25 -13.63
C VAL A 341 -3.60 4.32 -14.19
N HIS A 342 -3.37 4.27 -15.50
CA HIS A 342 -2.63 5.27 -16.25
C HIS A 342 -3.52 5.89 -17.32
N LEU A 343 -3.62 7.22 -17.32
CA LEU A 343 -4.38 7.98 -18.31
C LEU A 343 -3.42 8.54 -19.36
N ALA A 344 -3.76 8.34 -20.64
CA ALA A 344 -3.02 8.87 -21.77
C ALA A 344 -4.00 9.47 -22.80
N GLY A 345 -4.30 10.77 -22.64
CA GLY A 345 -5.41 11.40 -23.37
C GLY A 345 -6.73 10.74 -22.95
N GLU A 346 -7.51 10.28 -23.94
CA GLU A 346 -8.76 9.55 -23.69
C GLU A 346 -8.56 8.05 -23.41
N ARG A 347 -7.34 7.54 -23.49
CA ARG A 347 -7.06 6.12 -23.24
C ARG A 347 -6.85 5.85 -21.75
N VAL A 348 -7.48 4.78 -21.27
CA VAL A 348 -7.41 4.31 -19.90
C VAL A 348 -6.68 2.97 -19.90
N HIS A 349 -5.44 2.96 -19.40
CA HIS A 349 -4.67 1.74 -19.23
C HIS A 349 -4.80 1.26 -17.79
N VAL A 350 -5.14 -0.02 -17.63
CA VAL A 350 -5.32 -0.65 -16.32
C VAL A 350 -4.40 -1.86 -16.21
N GLU A 351 -3.69 -1.96 -15.10
CA GLU A 351 -2.80 -3.08 -14.81
C GLU A 351 -3.05 -3.60 -13.39
N LEU A 352 -3.09 -4.92 -13.23
CA LEU A 352 -3.16 -5.56 -11.91
C LEU A 352 -1.77 -5.91 -11.39
N TRP A 353 -1.37 -5.30 -10.29
CA TRP A 353 -0.10 -5.58 -9.63
C TRP A 353 -0.31 -6.45 -8.40
N PRO A 354 0.35 -7.62 -8.31
CA PRO A 354 0.32 -8.44 -7.10
C PRO A 354 1.16 -7.79 -5.98
N ARG A 355 0.64 -7.82 -4.75
CA ARG A 355 1.25 -7.33 -3.51
C ARG A 355 1.02 -8.36 -2.39
N ARG A 356 1.93 -8.48 -1.40
CA ARG A 356 1.61 -9.24 -0.19
C ARG A 356 0.60 -8.47 0.65
N SER A 357 -0.27 -9.21 1.35
CA SER A 357 -0.98 -8.68 2.51
C SER A 357 0.03 -8.08 3.51
N GLU A 358 -0.38 -7.06 4.27
CA GLU A 358 0.49 -6.24 5.15
C GLU A 358 1.44 -5.26 4.45
N GLY A 359 1.26 -5.06 3.14
CA GLY A 359 1.93 -3.99 2.43
C GLY A 359 3.38 -4.26 2.04
N ARG A 360 3.86 -5.50 2.22
CA ARG A 360 5.18 -5.95 1.76
C ARG A 360 5.16 -6.34 0.28
N SER A 361 6.32 -6.36 -0.35
CA SER A 361 6.47 -6.85 -1.73
C SER A 361 6.23 -8.36 -1.79
N VAL A 362 5.65 -8.84 -2.89
CA VAL A 362 5.60 -10.29 -3.23
C VAL A 362 6.99 -10.83 -3.52
N ASP A 363 7.85 -9.92 -3.96
CA ASP A 363 9.20 -10.14 -4.43
C ASP A 363 10.21 -10.29 -3.28
N ASP A 364 10.66 -11.52 -3.06
CA ASP A 364 11.71 -11.85 -2.09
C ASP A 364 13.12 -11.84 -2.70
N ARG A 365 13.28 -11.51 -4.00
CA ARG A 365 14.59 -11.56 -4.69
C ARG A 365 15.67 -10.80 -3.94
N PHE A 366 15.32 -9.71 -3.26
CA PHE A 366 16.25 -8.80 -2.60
C PHE A 366 16.08 -8.77 -1.08
N ALA A 367 15.55 -9.84 -0.48
CA ALA A 367 15.30 -9.93 0.97
C ALA A 367 16.56 -9.78 1.85
N TYR A 368 17.76 -9.97 1.29
CA TYR A 368 19.02 -9.73 1.99
C TYR A 368 19.26 -8.25 2.36
N ARG A 369 18.56 -7.31 1.70
CA ARG A 369 18.69 -5.85 1.94
C ARG A 369 17.97 -5.46 3.22
N ARG A 370 18.55 -5.81 4.36
CA ARG A 370 18.02 -5.48 5.71
C ARG A 370 18.25 -4.02 6.08
N VAL A 371 19.31 -3.41 5.55
CA VAL A 371 19.67 -2.01 5.76
C VAL A 371 19.72 -1.31 4.41
N THR A 372 19.05 -0.16 4.30
CA THR A 372 19.07 0.70 3.13
C THR A 372 19.49 2.10 3.54
N MET A 373 20.27 2.77 2.70
CA MET A 373 20.66 4.17 2.91
C MET A 373 20.16 5.03 1.76
N PRO A 374 20.03 6.35 1.96
CA PRO A 374 19.85 7.29 0.86
C PRO A 374 20.91 7.05 -0.21
N ALA A 375 20.51 7.11 -1.49
CA ALA A 375 21.39 6.84 -2.64
C ALA A 375 21.94 5.40 -2.79
N SER A 376 21.54 4.41 -1.97
CA SER A 376 21.82 2.99 -2.24
C SER A 376 21.40 2.61 -3.67
N SER A 377 22.24 1.82 -4.33
CA SER A 377 21.93 1.23 -5.63
C SER A 377 20.58 0.51 -5.63
N HIS A 378 19.85 0.66 -6.74
CA HIS A 378 18.66 -0.14 -6.95
C HIS A 378 19.08 -1.58 -7.28
N PRO A 379 18.56 -2.61 -6.62
CA PRO A 379 19.11 -3.95 -6.73
C PRO A 379 18.95 -4.57 -8.12
N THR A 380 17.93 -4.16 -8.88
CA THR A 380 17.80 -4.59 -10.27
C THR A 380 18.89 -4.04 -11.20
N VAL A 381 19.51 -2.90 -10.84
CA VAL A 381 20.66 -2.32 -11.57
C VAL A 381 21.91 -3.12 -11.24
N ALA A 382 22.13 -3.43 -9.96
CA ALA A 382 23.22 -4.32 -9.53
C ALA A 382 23.11 -5.70 -10.20
N ALA A 383 21.91 -6.29 -10.24
CA ALA A 383 21.65 -7.53 -10.97
C ALA A 383 21.99 -7.40 -12.46
N ALA A 384 21.65 -6.26 -13.09
CA ALA A 384 22.00 -6.01 -14.49
C ALA A 384 23.52 -5.88 -14.71
N LEU A 385 24.26 -5.22 -13.80
CA LEU A 385 25.73 -5.18 -13.83
C LEU A 385 26.34 -6.58 -13.78
N VAL A 386 25.85 -7.43 -12.87
CA VAL A 386 26.31 -8.83 -12.75
C VAL A 386 26.02 -9.61 -14.03
N ARG A 387 24.83 -9.46 -14.61
CA ARG A 387 24.45 -10.13 -15.86
C ARG A 387 25.31 -9.68 -17.03
N VAL A 388 25.52 -8.38 -17.18
CA VAL A 388 26.34 -7.81 -18.26
C VAL A 388 27.79 -8.26 -18.13
N ALA A 389 28.36 -8.28 -16.93
CA ALA A 389 29.71 -8.76 -16.70
C ALA A 389 29.87 -10.26 -16.94
N GLY A 390 28.85 -11.06 -16.58
CA GLY A 390 28.96 -12.50 -16.41
C GLY A 390 29.77 -12.88 -15.17
N HIS A 391 29.55 -14.07 -14.62
CA HIS A 391 30.29 -14.56 -13.45
C HIS A 391 31.21 -15.72 -13.80
N ARG A 392 32.34 -15.84 -13.08
CA ARG A 392 33.28 -16.97 -13.14
C ARG A 392 33.57 -17.47 -11.72
N ASP A 393 33.73 -18.77 -11.55
CA ASP A 393 33.92 -19.41 -10.24
C ASP A 393 35.16 -18.93 -9.48
N HIS A 394 36.19 -18.51 -10.22
CA HIS A 394 37.45 -18.01 -9.68
C HIS A 394 37.49 -16.49 -9.51
N ASP A 395 36.36 -15.79 -9.68
CA ASP A 395 36.38 -14.33 -9.61
C ASP A 395 36.85 -13.82 -8.25
N VAL A 396 37.85 -12.94 -8.27
CA VAL A 396 38.18 -12.04 -7.16
C VAL A 396 37.46 -10.73 -7.45
N VAL A 397 36.41 -10.45 -6.68
CA VAL A 397 35.51 -9.32 -6.93
C VAL A 397 35.86 -8.15 -6.03
N TRP A 398 35.88 -6.94 -6.58
CA TRP A 398 35.99 -5.71 -5.79
C TRP A 398 34.94 -4.67 -6.20
N ASP A 399 34.25 -4.11 -5.21
CA ASP A 399 33.47 -2.88 -5.37
C ASP A 399 34.17 -1.70 -4.66
N PRO A 400 34.74 -0.74 -5.41
CA PRO A 400 35.37 0.46 -4.86
C PRO A 400 34.41 1.44 -4.19
N PHE A 401 33.11 1.35 -4.45
CA PHE A 401 32.06 2.20 -3.89
C PHE A 401 30.93 1.34 -3.33
N ALA A 402 31.30 0.47 -2.39
CA ALA A 402 30.46 -0.65 -1.96
C ALA A 402 29.09 -0.23 -1.41
N GLY A 403 28.96 0.99 -0.87
CA GLY A 403 27.72 1.49 -0.29
C GLY A 403 27.14 0.49 0.70
N THR A 404 25.86 0.11 0.51
CA THR A 404 25.19 -0.91 1.34
C THR A 404 25.40 -2.36 0.85
N GLY A 405 26.34 -2.60 -0.08
CA GLY A 405 26.79 -3.92 -0.53
C GLY A 405 25.90 -4.62 -1.57
N VAL A 406 25.10 -3.87 -2.34
CA VAL A 406 24.10 -4.47 -3.24
C VAL A 406 24.77 -5.20 -4.41
N GLU A 407 25.77 -4.58 -5.03
CA GLU A 407 26.56 -5.12 -6.14
C GLU A 407 27.30 -6.40 -5.73
N LEU A 408 27.97 -6.37 -4.57
CA LEU A 408 28.66 -7.53 -4.02
C LEU A 408 27.69 -8.66 -3.65
N ALA A 409 26.54 -8.34 -3.07
CA ALA A 409 25.51 -9.33 -2.74
C ALA A 409 24.94 -9.99 -4.00
N GLU A 410 24.54 -9.20 -5.00
CA GLU A 410 24.06 -9.72 -6.28
C GLU A 410 25.12 -10.60 -6.96
N ARG A 411 26.39 -10.18 -6.94
CA ARG A 411 27.46 -10.98 -7.53
C ARG A 411 27.69 -12.28 -6.75
N GLY A 412 27.73 -12.23 -5.42
CA GLY A 412 27.93 -13.41 -4.59
C GLY A 412 26.79 -14.44 -4.69
N LEU A 413 25.55 -13.97 -4.85
CA LEU A 413 24.37 -14.82 -5.04
C LEU A 413 24.26 -15.41 -6.45
N ALA A 414 24.95 -14.84 -7.45
CA ALA A 414 24.87 -15.29 -8.83
C ALA A 414 25.60 -16.62 -9.11
N GLY A 415 26.52 -17.03 -8.24
CA GLY A 415 27.30 -18.26 -8.41
C GLY A 415 28.61 -18.23 -7.62
N ALA A 416 29.44 -19.26 -7.80
CA ALA A 416 30.71 -19.37 -7.11
C ALA A 416 31.65 -18.18 -7.41
N TYR A 417 32.54 -17.91 -6.46
CA TYR A 417 33.55 -16.87 -6.52
C TYR A 417 34.74 -17.23 -5.60
N ARG A 418 35.88 -16.56 -5.78
CA ARG A 418 37.06 -16.74 -4.95
C ARG A 418 37.06 -15.83 -3.72
N CYS A 419 36.88 -14.52 -3.90
CA CYS A 419 36.86 -13.51 -2.84
C CYS A 419 35.90 -12.36 -3.20
N LEU A 420 35.30 -11.73 -2.18
CA LEU A 420 34.55 -10.48 -2.32
C LEU A 420 35.23 -9.41 -1.45
N TYR A 421 35.62 -8.29 -2.08
CA TYR A 421 36.14 -7.11 -1.41
C TYR A 421 35.20 -5.92 -1.62
N GLY A 422 34.97 -5.15 -0.56
CA GLY A 422 34.26 -3.88 -0.62
C GLY A 422 35.07 -2.78 0.04
N SER A 423 35.05 -1.59 -0.54
CA SER A 423 35.54 -0.39 0.12
C SER A 423 34.52 0.74 -0.01
N ASP A 424 34.39 1.55 1.04
CA ASP A 424 33.65 2.79 1.00
C ASP A 424 34.28 3.82 1.93
N LEU A 425 34.08 5.12 1.68
CA LEU A 425 34.56 6.19 2.56
C LEU A 425 33.68 6.33 3.82
N ASP A 426 32.39 6.01 3.69
CA ASP A 426 31.41 6.16 4.74
C ASP A 426 31.42 4.92 5.68
N PRO A 427 31.78 5.08 6.96
CA PRO A 427 31.77 3.96 7.91
C PRO A 427 30.36 3.38 8.14
N GLU A 428 29.29 4.18 8.05
CA GLU A 428 27.92 3.68 8.18
C GLU A 428 27.53 2.77 7.01
N ALA A 429 27.96 3.14 5.80
CA ALA A 429 27.78 2.33 4.61
C ALA A 429 28.52 0.99 4.73
N VAL A 430 29.77 1.01 5.19
CA VAL A 430 30.56 -0.21 5.46
C VAL A 430 29.84 -1.15 6.44
N ASP A 431 29.30 -0.63 7.53
CA ASP A 431 28.57 -1.45 8.51
C ASP A 431 27.22 -1.95 7.97
N ALA A 432 26.52 -1.15 7.16
CA ALA A 432 25.33 -1.59 6.44
C ALA A 432 25.65 -2.70 5.42
N CYS A 433 26.75 -2.56 4.68
CA CYS A 433 27.26 -3.54 3.72
C CYS A 433 27.54 -4.89 4.39
N ARG A 434 28.30 -4.90 5.49
CA ARG A 434 28.58 -6.13 6.26
C ARG A 434 27.30 -6.82 6.72
N ARG A 435 26.32 -6.06 7.24
CA ARG A 435 25.02 -6.60 7.68
C ARG A 435 24.21 -7.21 6.55
N ASN A 436 24.15 -6.55 5.40
CA ASN A 436 23.43 -7.05 4.21
C ASN A 436 24.13 -8.27 3.60
N LEU A 437 25.46 -8.26 3.50
CA LEU A 437 26.23 -9.40 3.02
C LEU A 437 26.10 -10.60 3.95
N ALA A 438 26.13 -10.40 5.27
CA ALA A 438 25.84 -11.45 6.23
C ALA A 438 24.41 -12.01 6.06
N ALA A 439 23.40 -11.15 5.84
CA ALA A 439 22.03 -11.56 5.56
C ALA A 439 21.87 -12.31 4.22
N ALA A 440 22.77 -12.07 3.25
CA ALA A 440 22.86 -12.82 2.00
C ALA A 440 23.65 -14.14 2.14
N GLY A 441 24.18 -14.48 3.32
CA GLY A 441 25.04 -15.65 3.53
C GLY A 441 26.51 -15.44 3.11
N LEU A 442 26.92 -14.20 2.89
CA LEU A 442 28.24 -13.79 2.36
C LEU A 442 29.13 -13.16 3.44
N ALA A 443 29.04 -13.61 4.69
CA ALA A 443 29.76 -13.03 5.83
C ALA A 443 31.30 -13.08 5.73
N LYS A 444 31.85 -13.87 4.80
CA LYS A 444 33.29 -13.94 4.51
C LYS A 444 33.80 -12.80 3.62
N ALA A 445 32.93 -11.94 3.13
CA ALA A 445 33.32 -10.77 2.35
C ALA A 445 34.11 -9.78 3.22
N GLU A 446 35.21 -9.26 2.69
CA GLU A 446 36.07 -8.30 3.37
C GLU A 446 35.67 -6.88 2.95
N VAL A 447 35.02 -6.15 3.87
CA VAL A 447 34.57 -4.77 3.64
C VAL A 447 35.34 -3.84 4.57
N VAL A 448 35.96 -2.81 4.02
CA VAL A 448 36.80 -1.85 4.78
C VAL A 448 36.37 -0.41 4.51
N GLN A 449 36.61 0.46 5.48
CA GLN A 449 36.53 1.90 5.26
C GLN A 449 37.82 2.36 4.56
N ALA A 450 37.72 2.78 3.30
CA ALA A 450 38.88 3.21 2.53
C ALA A 450 38.51 4.09 1.34
N ASP A 451 39.46 4.94 0.94
CA ASP A 451 39.34 5.76 -0.26
C ASP A 451 39.62 4.94 -1.53
N ALA A 452 38.63 4.86 -2.41
CA ALA A 452 38.71 4.18 -3.70
C ALA A 452 39.86 4.66 -4.60
N ARG A 453 40.34 5.90 -4.41
CA ARG A 453 41.47 6.48 -5.17
C ARG A 453 42.82 5.82 -4.83
N ARG A 454 42.92 5.16 -3.67
CA ARG A 454 44.19 4.68 -3.10
C ARG A 454 44.15 3.23 -2.64
N TYR A 455 42.98 2.75 -2.21
CA TYR A 455 42.85 1.40 -1.67
C TYR A 455 43.21 0.34 -2.71
N THR A 456 43.99 -0.66 -2.30
CA THR A 456 44.33 -1.83 -3.11
C THR A 456 43.84 -3.07 -2.38
N PRO A 457 42.95 -3.88 -2.98
CA PRO A 457 42.48 -5.11 -2.34
C PRO A 457 43.64 -6.11 -2.14
N PRO A 458 43.58 -6.97 -1.10
CA PRO A 458 44.65 -7.93 -0.79
C PRO A 458 45.02 -8.89 -1.93
N ARG A 459 44.10 -9.14 -2.86
CA ARG A 459 44.35 -9.92 -4.07
C ARG A 459 43.97 -9.09 -5.30
N PRO A 460 44.72 -9.19 -6.41
CA PRO A 460 44.34 -8.54 -7.66
C PRO A 460 42.93 -8.97 -8.10
N PRO A 461 41.98 -8.04 -8.26
CA PRO A 461 40.64 -8.38 -8.70
C PRO A 461 40.64 -8.86 -10.15
N THR A 462 39.81 -9.85 -10.45
CA THR A 462 39.49 -10.28 -11.82
C THR A 462 38.17 -9.70 -12.29
N LEU A 463 37.36 -9.18 -11.37
CA LEU A 463 36.12 -8.48 -11.64
C LEU A 463 36.02 -7.26 -10.71
N ILE A 464 35.83 -6.09 -11.30
CA ILE A 464 35.40 -4.90 -10.57
C ILE A 464 33.97 -4.60 -10.99
N ILE A 465 33.06 -4.49 -10.02
CA ILE A 465 31.63 -4.23 -10.23
C ILE A 465 31.22 -3.08 -9.31
N THR A 466 30.70 -1.99 -9.88
CA THR A 466 30.40 -0.81 -9.06
C THR A 466 29.36 0.11 -9.66
N ASN A 467 28.63 0.82 -8.81
CA ASN A 467 27.74 1.91 -9.18
C ASN A 467 28.21 3.20 -8.48
N PRO A 468 29.15 3.94 -9.09
CA PRO A 468 29.83 5.05 -8.45
C PRO A 468 28.89 6.26 -8.24
N PRO A 469 29.27 7.25 -7.41
CA PRO A 469 28.48 8.44 -7.19
C PRO A 469 28.35 9.31 -8.45
N PHE A 470 27.18 9.93 -8.63
CA PHE A 470 26.88 10.80 -9.79
C PHE A 470 26.89 12.31 -9.48
N GLY A 471 27.18 12.70 -8.23
CA GLY A 471 27.27 14.11 -7.79
C GLY A 471 25.94 14.85 -7.59
N GLN A 472 24.80 14.14 -7.60
CA GLN A 472 23.49 14.76 -7.32
C GLN A 472 23.01 14.53 -5.88
N ARG A 473 23.28 13.35 -5.31
CA ARG A 473 22.83 12.95 -3.96
C ARG A 473 23.95 12.87 -2.94
N VAL A 474 25.19 12.80 -3.43
CA VAL A 474 26.43 12.80 -2.64
C VAL A 474 27.26 13.97 -3.16
N VAL A 475 27.68 14.86 -2.27
CA VAL A 475 28.51 16.01 -2.62
C VAL A 475 29.92 15.52 -2.93
N VAL A 476 30.42 15.80 -4.14
CA VAL A 476 31.79 15.50 -4.56
C VAL A 476 32.53 16.81 -4.73
N HIS A 477 33.43 17.14 -3.80
CA HIS A 477 34.12 18.44 -3.75
C HIS A 477 35.02 18.71 -4.97
N GLU A 478 35.65 17.69 -5.53
CA GLU A 478 36.57 17.78 -6.68
C GLU A 478 35.86 17.63 -8.05
N GLY A 479 34.53 17.54 -8.07
CA GLY A 479 33.77 17.24 -9.28
C GLY A 479 33.76 15.74 -9.63
N VAL A 480 32.61 15.26 -10.11
CA VAL A 480 32.38 13.82 -10.35
C VAL A 480 33.29 13.26 -11.44
N GLY A 481 33.62 14.05 -12.46
CA GLY A 481 34.48 13.62 -13.55
C GLY A 481 35.88 13.24 -13.08
N ASP A 482 36.52 14.13 -12.31
CA ASP A 482 37.89 13.94 -11.84
C ASP A 482 38.00 12.80 -10.84
N LEU A 483 37.00 12.66 -9.94
CA LEU A 483 36.88 11.50 -9.06
C LEU A 483 36.82 10.20 -9.86
N LEU A 484 35.92 10.12 -10.85
CA LEU A 484 35.76 8.91 -11.66
C LEU A 484 37.04 8.58 -12.44
N ALA A 485 37.70 9.58 -13.03
CA ALA A 485 38.97 9.38 -13.73
C ALA A 485 40.04 8.81 -12.79
N ALA A 486 40.25 9.45 -11.62
CA ALA A 486 41.26 9.02 -10.66
C ALA A 486 41.01 7.59 -10.15
N VAL A 487 39.76 7.29 -9.77
CA VAL A 487 39.40 5.95 -9.27
C VAL A 487 39.52 4.90 -10.37
N PHE A 488 39.05 5.17 -11.59
CA PHE A 488 39.08 4.16 -12.65
C PHE A 488 40.48 3.90 -13.18
N SER A 489 41.35 4.91 -13.26
CA SER A 489 42.77 4.70 -13.54
C SER A 489 43.45 3.86 -12.45
N HIS A 490 43.12 4.08 -11.18
CA HIS A 490 43.64 3.26 -10.08
C HIS A 490 43.11 1.82 -10.09
N ALA A 491 41.79 1.67 -10.28
CA ALA A 491 41.13 0.39 -10.40
C ALA A 491 41.69 -0.45 -11.55
N ALA A 492 41.95 0.18 -12.72
CA ALA A 492 42.58 -0.46 -13.86
C ALA A 492 43.99 -0.97 -13.56
N ARG A 493 44.79 -0.25 -12.76
CA ARG A 493 46.11 -0.73 -12.30
C ARG A 493 46.00 -1.95 -11.40
N CYS A 494 45.04 -1.97 -10.48
CA CYS A 494 44.82 -3.09 -9.57
C CYS A 494 44.27 -4.34 -10.29
N LEU A 495 43.49 -4.15 -11.35
CA LEU A 495 42.83 -5.22 -12.10
C LEU A 495 43.84 -6.21 -12.69
N ALA A 496 43.61 -7.51 -12.49
CA ALA A 496 44.42 -8.58 -13.04
C ALA A 496 44.37 -8.58 -14.58
N PRO A 497 45.37 -9.17 -15.27
CA PRO A 497 45.31 -9.39 -16.72
C PRO A 497 44.02 -10.13 -17.10
N ARG A 498 43.37 -9.73 -18.20
CA ARG A 498 42.04 -10.23 -18.63
C ARG A 498 40.93 -10.05 -17.59
N GLY A 499 41.17 -9.21 -16.59
CA GLY A 499 40.16 -8.80 -15.63
C GLY A 499 39.14 -7.87 -16.27
N ARG A 500 37.93 -7.87 -15.71
CA ARG A 500 36.78 -7.15 -16.23
C ARG A 500 36.37 -6.03 -15.27
N MET A 501 35.89 -4.93 -15.80
CA MET A 501 35.33 -3.82 -15.04
C MET A 501 33.95 -3.47 -15.59
N VAL A 502 32.92 -3.57 -14.75
CA VAL A 502 31.54 -3.23 -15.10
C VAL A 502 31.02 -2.14 -14.18
N PHE A 503 30.41 -1.11 -14.74
CA PHE A 503 29.91 0.02 -13.94
C PHE A 503 28.83 0.81 -14.66
N VAL A 504 28.18 1.70 -13.91
CA VAL A 504 27.32 2.76 -14.47
C VAL A 504 28.03 4.10 -14.40
N THR A 505 27.95 4.91 -15.46
CA THR A 505 28.58 6.24 -15.51
C THR A 505 27.67 7.28 -16.19
N PRO A 506 27.60 8.51 -15.66
CA PRO A 506 27.01 9.66 -16.35
C PRO A 506 28.04 10.49 -17.13
N ARG A 507 29.30 10.03 -17.20
CA ARG A 507 30.45 10.75 -17.78
C ARG A 507 31.25 9.82 -18.70
N VAL A 508 30.58 9.27 -19.71
CA VAL A 508 31.15 8.28 -20.65
C VAL A 508 32.49 8.71 -21.22
N SER A 509 32.62 9.97 -21.66
CA SER A 509 33.87 10.47 -22.26
C SER A 509 35.05 10.42 -21.29
N VAL A 510 34.83 10.80 -20.03
CA VAL A 510 35.86 10.82 -18.98
C VAL A 510 36.28 9.40 -18.60
N THR A 511 35.31 8.53 -18.33
CA THR A 511 35.61 7.14 -17.94
C THR A 511 36.23 6.35 -19.08
N ALA A 512 35.75 6.53 -20.32
CA ALA A 512 36.31 5.85 -21.49
C ALA A 512 37.75 6.26 -21.77
N ARG A 513 38.09 7.55 -21.62
CA ARG A 513 39.47 8.03 -21.76
C ARG A 513 40.39 7.39 -20.72
N ALA A 514 40.03 7.48 -19.43
CA ALA A 514 40.83 6.94 -18.33
C ALA A 514 41.11 5.43 -18.47
N LEU A 515 40.11 4.65 -18.90
CA LEU A 515 40.24 3.20 -19.08
C LEU A 515 41.02 2.82 -20.35
N SER A 516 40.84 3.57 -21.45
CA SER A 516 41.58 3.32 -22.69
C SER A 516 43.07 3.63 -22.53
N GLU A 517 43.40 4.74 -21.86
CA GLU A 517 44.79 5.10 -21.50
C GLU A 517 45.42 4.06 -20.56
N ALA A 518 44.60 3.37 -19.74
CA ALA A 518 45.04 2.27 -18.89
C ALA A 518 45.08 0.89 -19.59
N GLY A 519 44.85 0.84 -20.90
CA GLY A 519 44.96 -0.38 -21.71
C GLY A 519 43.74 -1.31 -21.69
N LEU A 520 42.56 -0.83 -21.26
CA LEU A 520 41.32 -1.60 -21.32
C LEU A 520 40.59 -1.38 -22.65
N VAL A 521 39.81 -2.38 -23.05
CA VAL A 521 38.93 -2.33 -24.23
C VAL A 521 37.48 -2.45 -23.80
N ARG A 522 36.60 -1.60 -24.35
CA ARG A 522 35.16 -1.66 -24.08
C ARG A 522 34.53 -2.83 -24.83
N LEU A 523 33.83 -3.70 -24.12
CA LEU A 523 33.12 -4.86 -24.64
C LEU A 523 31.62 -4.63 -24.81
N ARG A 524 30.98 -3.92 -23.86
CA ARG A 524 29.55 -3.56 -23.93
C ARG A 524 29.33 -2.12 -23.52
N HIS A 525 28.30 -1.50 -24.10
CA HIS A 525 27.85 -0.15 -23.81
C HIS A 525 26.33 -0.09 -23.98
N LEU A 526 25.61 0.24 -22.91
CA LEU A 526 24.16 0.30 -22.90
C LEU A 526 23.71 1.64 -22.28
N PRO A 527 22.91 2.47 -22.98
CA PRO A 527 22.24 3.59 -22.33
C PRO A 527 21.22 3.06 -21.31
N VAL A 528 21.07 3.72 -20.17
CA VAL A 528 20.13 3.33 -19.12
C VAL A 528 19.52 4.55 -18.44
N ASP A 529 18.22 4.49 -18.15
CA ASP A 529 17.52 5.46 -17.32
C ASP A 529 17.46 4.99 -15.85
N LEU A 530 18.14 5.73 -14.98
CA LEU A 530 18.16 5.51 -13.54
C LEU A 530 17.04 6.27 -12.79
N GLY A 531 15.91 6.50 -13.45
CA GLY A 531 14.69 7.07 -12.85
C GLY A 531 14.60 8.58 -13.10
N GLY A 532 14.66 8.96 -14.38
CA GLY A 532 14.82 10.34 -14.84
C GLY A 532 16.28 10.78 -14.99
N PHE A 533 17.24 9.87 -14.86
CA PHE A 533 18.67 10.19 -14.94
C PHE A 533 19.35 9.32 -16.00
N ALA A 534 19.73 9.96 -17.11
CA ALA A 534 20.44 9.30 -18.19
C ALA A 534 21.86 8.94 -17.77
N ALA A 535 22.19 7.66 -17.85
CA ALA A 535 23.52 7.13 -17.61
C ALA A 535 23.83 6.01 -18.61
N HIS A 536 25.02 5.43 -18.50
CA HIS A 536 25.43 4.31 -19.34
C HIS A 536 26.03 3.20 -18.49
N LEU A 537 25.62 1.97 -18.77
CA LEU A 537 26.23 0.77 -18.24
C LEU A 537 27.31 0.30 -19.23
N GLU A 538 28.54 0.17 -18.76
CA GLU A 538 29.67 -0.27 -19.58
C GLU A 538 30.37 -1.49 -19.00
N LEU A 539 30.89 -2.34 -19.88
CA LEU A 539 31.80 -3.44 -19.56
C LEU A 539 33.11 -3.24 -20.30
N TRP A 540 34.22 -3.32 -19.57
CA TRP A 540 35.57 -3.19 -20.08
C TRP A 540 36.41 -4.39 -19.67
N GLU A 541 37.41 -4.76 -20.47
CA GLU A 541 38.36 -5.83 -20.18
C GLU A 541 39.80 -5.33 -20.35
N LYS A 542 40.68 -5.72 -19.43
CA LYS A 542 42.11 -5.41 -19.48
C LYS A 542 42.81 -6.38 -20.43
N ARG A 543 43.57 -5.83 -21.38
CA ARG A 543 44.36 -6.60 -22.34
C ARG A 543 45.38 -7.51 -21.66
#